data_AF-A0A1H8PL69-F1
#
_entry.id   AF-A0A1H8PL69-F1
#
_cell.length_a   1.000
_cell.length_b   1.000
_cell.length_c   1.000
_cell.angle_alpha   90.00
_cell.angle_beta   90.00
_cell.angle_gamma   90.00
#
_symmetry.space_group_name_H-M   'P 1'
#
loop_
_entity.id
_entity.type
_entity.pdbx_description
1 polymer ?
#
loop_
_entity_poly.entity_id
_entity_poly.type
_entity_poly.pdbx_seq_one_letter_code
_entity_poly.pdbx_strand_id
1 'polypeptide(L)'
;MALTERTRPYETLIRHHDNGTIGAHHVQITEILRDKVIISASIGEALPLAVAEGQNGLKLSDVIGQAAAAALTQVQTLQGQLAATAAERDELSKQVEQGAGLGDQVQALQQQVETAQRAAADAAAALQVEKDTASSLRAQVGLLQQQLNAVLGLNPSNPSA
;
A
#
# COMPACT_ATOMS: atom_id res chain seq x y z
N MET A 1 -40.49 14.62 -7.01
CA MET A 1 -40.66 13.24 -6.49
C MET A 1 -40.97 12.34 -7.66
N ALA A 2 -40.13 11.33 -7.92
CA ALA A 2 -40.38 10.37 -9.00
C ALA A 2 -40.73 9.02 -8.38
N LEU A 3 -41.93 8.52 -8.71
CA LEU A 3 -42.24 7.11 -8.55
C LEU A 3 -41.67 6.38 -9.75
N THR A 4 -40.99 5.27 -9.51
CA THR A 4 -40.43 4.41 -10.57
C THR A 4 -41.00 3.01 -10.40
N GLU A 5 -41.43 2.42 -11.50
CA GLU A 5 -41.93 1.06 -11.54
C GLU A 5 -40.85 0.15 -12.12
N ARG A 6 -40.60 -0.98 -11.45
CA ARG A 6 -39.64 -1.99 -11.90
C ARG A 6 -40.29 -3.36 -11.86
N THR A 7 -40.34 -4.03 -13.01
CA THR A 7 -40.71 -5.43 -13.11
C THR A 7 -39.45 -6.27 -13.32
N ARG A 8 -39.30 -7.34 -12.55
CA ARG A 8 -38.18 -8.29 -12.69
C ARG A 8 -38.63 -9.72 -12.42
N PRO A 9 -37.89 -10.72 -12.92
CA PRO A 9 -38.06 -12.10 -12.50
C PRO A 9 -37.93 -12.22 -10.97
N TYR A 10 -38.84 -12.98 -10.36
CA TYR A 10 -38.86 -13.22 -8.92
C TYR A 10 -38.57 -14.68 -8.61
N GLU A 11 -39.37 -15.59 -9.17
CA GLU A 11 -39.29 -17.02 -8.91
C GLU A 11 -39.50 -17.85 -10.18
N THR A 12 -38.93 -19.06 -10.18
CA THR A 12 -39.25 -20.13 -11.14
C THR A 12 -39.78 -21.32 -10.36
N LEU A 13 -40.96 -21.81 -10.73
CA LEU A 13 -41.66 -22.90 -10.07
C LEU A 13 -41.63 -24.15 -10.94
N ILE A 14 -41.21 -25.27 -10.37
CA ILE A 14 -41.42 -26.60 -10.95
C ILE A 14 -42.69 -27.17 -10.31
N ARG A 15 -43.70 -27.46 -11.13
CA ARG A 15 -44.99 -28.01 -10.70
C ARG A 15 -45.08 -29.47 -11.10
N HIS A 16 -45.38 -30.31 -10.13
CA HIS A 16 -45.75 -31.71 -10.33
C HIS A 16 -47.27 -31.79 -10.37
N HIS A 17 -47.82 -32.28 -11.46
CA HIS A 17 -49.26 -32.47 -11.62
C HIS A 17 -49.66 -33.90 -11.19
N ASP A 18 -50.91 -34.05 -10.77
CA ASP A 18 -51.52 -35.32 -10.35
C ASP A 18 -51.55 -36.38 -11.47
N ASN A 19 -51.65 -35.93 -12.72
CA ASN A 19 -51.52 -36.76 -13.92
C ASN A 19 -50.08 -37.21 -14.23
N GLY A 20 -49.11 -36.89 -13.37
CA GLY A 20 -47.70 -37.25 -13.51
C GLY A 20 -46.87 -36.34 -14.43
N THR A 21 -47.48 -35.32 -15.05
CA THR A 21 -46.72 -34.33 -15.83
C THR A 21 -45.97 -33.35 -14.93
N ILE A 22 -44.84 -32.84 -15.41
CA ILE A 22 -44.06 -31.80 -14.75
C ILE A 22 -44.02 -30.57 -15.65
N GLY A 23 -44.46 -29.43 -15.14
CA GLY A 23 -44.44 -28.14 -15.83
C GLY A 23 -43.56 -27.13 -15.11
N ALA A 24 -42.93 -26.21 -15.85
CA ALA A 24 -42.20 -25.09 -15.27
C ALA A 24 -43.01 -23.81 -15.46
N HIS A 25 -43.00 -22.92 -14.47
CA HIS A 25 -43.64 -21.61 -14.52
C HIS A 25 -42.67 -20.55 -14.01
N HIS A 26 -42.83 -19.30 -14.43
CA HIS A 26 -42.12 -18.18 -13.84
C HIS A 26 -43.10 -17.17 -13.25
N VAL A 27 -42.63 -16.45 -12.25
CA VAL A 27 -43.37 -15.41 -11.56
C VAL A 27 -42.53 -14.12 -11.62
N GLN A 28 -43.19 -13.02 -11.95
CA GLN A 28 -42.58 -11.70 -11.93
C GLN A 28 -43.04 -10.92 -10.70
N ILE A 29 -42.19 -10.03 -10.21
CA ILE A 29 -42.55 -9.06 -9.17
C ILE A 29 -42.48 -7.67 -9.77
N THR A 30 -43.55 -6.90 -9.56
CA THR A 30 -43.60 -5.48 -9.89
C THR A 30 -43.44 -4.69 -8.60
N GLU A 31 -42.37 -3.90 -8.53
CA GLU A 31 -42.04 -3.05 -7.38
C GLU A 31 -42.27 -1.59 -7.76
N ILE A 32 -42.97 -0.84 -6.91
CA ILE A 32 -43.08 0.62 -6.98
C ILE A 32 -42.06 1.21 -6.02
N LEU A 33 -41.12 1.98 -6.55
CA LEU A 33 -40.05 2.62 -5.80
C LEU A 33 -40.27 4.13 -5.69
N ARG A 34 -40.04 4.67 -4.49
CA ARG A 34 -39.88 6.10 -4.23
C ARG A 34 -38.46 6.32 -3.76
N ASP A 35 -37.68 7.13 -4.50
CA ASP A 35 -36.29 7.43 -4.17
C ASP A 35 -35.44 6.17 -3.89
N LYS A 36 -35.65 5.13 -4.73
CA LYS A 36 -35.01 3.79 -4.65
C LYS A 36 -35.42 2.91 -3.46
N VAL A 37 -36.34 3.37 -2.62
CA VAL A 37 -36.96 2.54 -1.58
C VAL A 37 -38.22 1.89 -2.13
N ILE A 38 -38.35 0.58 -1.97
CA ILE A 38 -39.57 -0.16 -2.34
C ILE A 38 -40.68 0.24 -1.36
N ILE A 39 -41.75 0.84 -1.89
CA ILE A 39 -42.92 1.24 -1.10
C ILE A 39 -44.13 0.35 -1.34
N SER A 40 -44.12 -0.41 -2.45
CA SER A 40 -45.11 -1.44 -2.74
C SER A 40 -44.49 -2.50 -3.64
N ALA A 41 -44.93 -3.74 -3.47
CA ALA A 41 -44.53 -4.86 -4.31
C ALA A 41 -45.75 -5.76 -4.54
N SER A 42 -46.02 -6.10 -5.80
CA SER A 42 -47.04 -7.07 -6.19
C SER A 42 -46.38 -8.24 -6.91
N ILE A 43 -46.70 -9.45 -6.45
CA ILE A 43 -46.27 -10.68 -7.10
C ILE A 43 -47.31 -11.01 -8.16
N GLY A 44 -46.85 -11.17 -9.40
CA GLY A 44 -47.69 -11.53 -10.54
C GLY A 44 -48.13 -12.99 -10.50
N GLU A 45 -49.00 -13.36 -11.44
CA GLU A 45 -49.42 -14.75 -11.59
C GLU A 45 -48.30 -15.64 -12.15
N ALA A 46 -48.37 -16.94 -11.84
CA ALA A 46 -47.45 -17.92 -12.39
C ALA A 46 -47.77 -18.16 -13.86
N LEU A 47 -46.85 -17.78 -14.75
CA LEU A 47 -46.98 -17.96 -16.19
C LEU A 47 -46.19 -19.20 -16.63
N PRO A 48 -46.77 -20.10 -17.45
CA PRO A 48 -46.08 -21.30 -17.91
C PRO A 48 -44.83 -20.93 -18.71
N LEU A 49 -43.77 -21.69 -18.46
CA LEU A 49 -42.57 -21.69 -19.27
C LEU A 49 -42.78 -22.69 -20.41
N ALA A 50 -42.62 -22.21 -21.64
CA ALA A 50 -42.64 -23.07 -22.81
C ALA A 50 -41.39 -23.96 -22.79
N VAL A 51 -41.59 -25.28 -22.84
CA VAL A 51 -40.49 -26.27 -22.88
C VAL A 51 -40.20 -26.74 -24.30
N ALA A 52 -41.12 -26.51 -25.25
CA ALA A 52 -40.96 -26.86 -26.66
C ALA A 52 -41.28 -25.67 -27.59
N GLU A 53 -40.74 -25.71 -28.81
CA GLU A 53 -41.08 -24.74 -29.86
C GLU A 53 -42.58 -24.76 -30.19
N GLY A 54 -43.17 -23.56 -30.33
CA GLY A 54 -44.59 -23.40 -30.64
C GLY A 54 -45.54 -23.40 -29.43
N GLN A 55 -45.04 -23.63 -28.21
CA GLN A 55 -45.84 -23.43 -26.99
C GLN A 55 -45.91 -21.94 -26.62
N ASN A 56 -47.09 -21.49 -26.21
CA ASN A 56 -47.28 -20.15 -25.65
C ASN A 56 -46.62 -20.08 -24.26
N GLY A 57 -45.72 -19.12 -24.07
CA GLY A 57 -44.99 -18.93 -22.81
C GLY A 57 -43.55 -18.46 -23.04
N LEU A 58 -42.87 -18.06 -21.97
CA LEU A 58 -41.45 -17.72 -22.02
C LEU A 58 -40.65 -19.03 -22.18
N LYS A 59 -39.79 -19.15 -23.19
CA LYS A 59 -39.09 -20.41 -23.44
C LYS A 59 -38.06 -20.67 -22.34
N LEU A 60 -38.07 -21.86 -21.76
CA LEU A 60 -37.09 -22.25 -20.73
C LEU A 60 -35.65 -22.16 -21.26
N SER A 61 -35.43 -22.46 -22.55
CA SER A 61 -34.13 -22.29 -23.23
C SER A 61 -33.63 -20.85 -23.14
N ASP A 62 -34.53 -19.87 -23.24
CA ASP A 62 -34.18 -18.45 -23.23
C ASP A 62 -33.82 -18.01 -21.81
N VAL A 63 -34.55 -18.49 -20.81
CA VAL A 63 -34.25 -18.23 -19.38
C VAL A 63 -32.90 -18.82 -18.99
N ILE A 64 -32.66 -20.10 -19.32
CA ILE A 64 -31.39 -20.77 -19.05
C ILE A 64 -30.26 -20.12 -19.83
N GLY A 65 -30.49 -19.78 -21.11
CA GLY A 65 -29.51 -19.11 -21.95
C GLY A 65 -29.11 -17.74 -21.40
N GLN A 66 -30.08 -16.94 -20.95
CA GLN A 66 -29.81 -15.65 -20.30
C GLN A 66 -29.07 -15.81 -18.97
N ALA A 67 -29.47 -16.77 -18.13
CA ALA A 67 -28.81 -17.04 -16.86
C ALA A 67 -27.36 -17.53 -17.07
N ALA A 68 -27.13 -18.41 -18.05
CA ALA A 68 -25.80 -18.90 -18.40
C ALA A 68 -24.92 -17.78 -18.96
N ALA A 69 -25.46 -16.92 -19.84
CA ALA A 69 -24.74 -15.76 -20.36
C ALA A 69 -24.38 -14.75 -19.27
N ALA A 70 -25.30 -14.48 -18.33
CA ALA A 70 -25.06 -13.62 -17.18
C ALA A 70 -24.00 -14.21 -16.25
N ALA A 71 -24.10 -15.51 -15.95
CA ALA A 71 -23.12 -16.21 -15.13
C ALA A 71 -21.73 -16.19 -15.77
N LEU A 72 -21.62 -16.44 -17.08
CA LEU A 72 -20.35 -16.40 -17.81
C LEU A 72 -19.75 -14.98 -17.80
N THR A 73 -20.57 -13.96 -18.00
CA THR A 73 -20.15 -12.55 -17.92
C THR A 73 -19.63 -12.22 -16.51
N GLN A 74 -20.31 -12.71 -15.47
CA GLN A 74 -19.89 -12.49 -14.09
C GLN A 74 -18.59 -13.23 -13.76
N VAL A 75 -18.41 -14.45 -14.25
CA VAL A 75 -17.15 -15.19 -14.13
C VAL A 75 -16.00 -14.44 -14.81
N GLN A 76 -16.20 -13.95 -16.04
CA GLN A 76 -15.17 -13.16 -16.73
C GLN A 76 -14.82 -11.87 -15.99
N THR A 77 -15.84 -11.19 -15.44
CA THR A 77 -15.64 -9.99 -14.62
C THR A 77 -14.83 -10.30 -13.36
N LEU A 78 -15.19 -11.35 -12.63
CA LEU A 78 -14.49 -11.78 -11.42
C LEU A 78 -13.05 -12.24 -11.71
N GLN A 79 -12.82 -12.91 -12.84
CA GLN A 79 -11.47 -13.28 -13.29
C GLN A 79 -10.62 -12.04 -13.57
N GLY A 80 -11.20 -11.02 -14.21
CA GLY A 80 -10.52 -9.74 -14.44
C GLY A 80 -10.18 -9.02 -13.13
N GLN A 81 -11.11 -9.00 -12.17
CA GLN A 81 -10.88 -8.43 -10.84
C GLN A 81 -9.78 -9.18 -10.09
N LEU A 82 -9.80 -10.51 -10.11
CA LEU A 82 -8.80 -11.35 -9.45
C LEU A 82 -7.40 -11.11 -10.03
N ALA A 83 -7.27 -10.98 -11.36
CA ALA A 83 -6.01 -10.64 -12.02
C ALA A 83 -5.52 -9.24 -11.63
N ALA A 84 -6.42 -8.24 -11.57
CA ALA A 84 -6.08 -6.88 -11.16
C ALA A 84 -5.60 -6.82 -9.70
N THR A 85 -6.32 -7.46 -8.77
CA THR A 85 -5.94 -7.52 -7.35
C THR A 85 -4.63 -8.29 -7.15
N ALA A 86 -4.38 -9.35 -7.93
CA ALA A 86 -3.10 -10.06 -7.89
C ALA A 86 -1.93 -9.15 -8.32
N ALA A 87 -2.11 -8.37 -9.39
CA ALA A 87 -1.10 -7.41 -9.85
C ALA A 87 -0.84 -6.30 -8.82
N GLU A 88 -1.88 -5.78 -8.18
CA GLU A 88 -1.77 -4.77 -7.12
C GLU A 88 -1.00 -5.31 -5.90
N ARG A 89 -1.31 -6.54 -5.46
CA ARG A 89 -0.57 -7.21 -4.38
C ARG A 89 0.91 -7.38 -4.74
N ASP A 90 1.22 -7.83 -5.95
CA ASP A 90 2.60 -8.06 -6.37
C ASP A 90 3.40 -6.76 -6.42
N GLU A 91 2.77 -5.67 -6.85
CA GLU A 91 3.38 -4.34 -6.81
C GLU A 91 3.61 -3.84 -5.38
N LEU A 92 2.61 -4.01 -4.50
CA LEU A 92 2.74 -3.61 -3.10
C LEU A 92 3.83 -4.42 -2.37
N SER A 93 3.97 -5.72 -2.69
CA SER A 93 5.05 -6.57 -2.17
C SER A 93 6.44 -6.02 -2.54
N LYS A 94 6.63 -5.61 -3.80
CA LYS A 94 7.89 -4.99 -4.24
C LYS A 94 8.18 -3.69 -3.49
N GLN A 95 7.17 -2.87 -3.24
CA GLN A 95 7.33 -1.63 -2.48
C GLN A 95 7.74 -1.89 -1.04
N VAL A 96 7.19 -2.93 -0.40
CA VAL A 96 7.59 -3.35 0.95
C VAL A 96 9.04 -3.83 0.98
N GLU A 97 9.45 -4.64 0.00
CA GLU A 97 10.85 -5.10 -0.13
C GLU A 97 11.82 -3.94 -0.34
N GLN A 98 11.47 -2.97 -1.19
CA GLN A 98 12.27 -1.76 -1.38
C GLN A 98 12.35 -0.92 -0.10
N GLY A 99 11.24 -0.77 0.62
CA GLY A 99 11.19 -0.05 1.89
C GLY A 99 12.09 -0.69 2.96
N ALA A 100 12.10 -2.03 3.04
CA ALA A 100 13.00 -2.76 3.92
C ALA A 100 14.48 -2.50 3.57
N GLY A 101 14.84 -2.55 2.28
CA GLY A 101 16.20 -2.24 1.83
C GLY A 101 16.66 -0.81 2.13
N LEU A 102 15.75 0.17 2.04
CA LEU A 102 16.04 1.54 2.47
C LEU A 102 16.26 1.64 3.99
N GLY A 103 15.50 0.88 4.79
CA GLY A 103 15.69 0.76 6.23
C GLY A 103 17.10 0.28 6.59
N ASP A 104 17.56 -0.79 5.95
CA ASP A 104 18.91 -1.33 6.13
C ASP A 104 19.98 -0.30 5.74
N GLN A 105 19.76 0.46 4.66
CA GLN A 105 20.69 1.50 4.22
C GLN A 105 20.77 2.67 5.20
N VAL A 106 19.65 3.10 5.77
CA VAL A 106 19.62 4.14 6.82
C VAL A 106 20.38 3.68 8.06
N GLN A 107 20.20 2.43 8.47
CA GLN A 107 20.91 1.87 9.62
C GLN A 107 22.43 1.81 9.39
N ALA A 108 22.85 1.38 8.20
CA ALA A 108 24.26 1.37 7.82
C ALA A 108 24.87 2.79 7.83
N LEU A 109 24.16 3.77 7.28
CA LEU A 109 24.59 5.17 7.29
C LEU A 109 24.68 5.75 8.70
N GLN A 110 23.73 5.42 9.60
CA GLN A 110 23.80 5.82 11.00
C GLN A 110 25.05 5.27 11.70
N GLN A 111 25.37 3.99 11.50
CA GLN A 111 26.59 3.38 12.06
C GLN A 111 27.87 4.05 11.51
N GLN A 112 27.89 4.41 10.22
CA GLN A 112 29.00 5.15 9.63
C GLN A 112 29.16 6.54 10.24
N VAL A 113 28.06 7.27 10.46
CA VAL A 113 28.08 8.58 11.10
C VAL A 113 28.59 8.49 12.54
N GLU A 114 28.12 7.53 13.33
CA GLU A 114 28.60 7.31 14.71
C GLU A 114 30.10 6.99 14.74
N THR A 115 30.55 6.14 13.82
CA THR A 115 31.98 5.78 13.70
C THR A 115 32.82 7.00 13.33
N ALA A 116 32.37 7.79 12.36
CA ALA A 116 33.05 9.00 11.95
C ALA A 116 33.09 10.06 13.07
N GLN A 117 32.02 10.19 13.85
CA GLN A 117 31.98 11.09 15.00
C GLN A 117 32.97 10.68 16.09
N ARG A 118 33.09 9.39 16.39
CA ARG A 118 34.10 8.88 17.33
C ARG A 118 35.52 9.15 16.84
N ALA A 119 35.80 8.81 15.58
CA ALA A 119 37.11 9.07 14.98
C ALA A 119 37.47 10.56 14.98
N ALA A 120 36.50 11.44 14.73
CA ALA A 120 36.69 12.89 14.80
C ALA A 120 36.99 13.37 16.23
N ALA A 121 36.30 12.82 17.24
CA ALA A 121 36.56 13.14 18.64
C ALA A 121 37.96 12.69 19.09
N ASP A 122 38.37 11.48 18.71
CA ASP A 122 39.70 10.95 19.01
C ASP A 122 40.81 11.78 18.33
N ALA A 123 40.62 12.16 17.06
CA ALA A 123 41.55 13.01 16.34
C ALA A 123 41.65 14.41 16.97
N ALA A 124 40.53 14.99 17.42
CA ALA A 124 40.54 16.27 18.12
C ALA A 124 41.28 16.20 19.46
N ALA A 125 41.12 15.11 20.21
CA ALA A 125 41.85 14.87 21.45
C ALA A 125 43.36 14.72 21.20
N ALA A 126 43.76 13.95 20.19
CA ALA A 126 45.16 13.79 19.81
C ALA A 126 45.81 15.12 19.41
N LEU A 127 45.10 15.93 18.62
CA LEU A 127 45.57 17.26 18.21
C LEU A 127 45.74 18.20 19.42
N GLN A 128 44.88 18.11 20.42
CA GLN A 128 45.00 18.91 21.64
C GLN A 128 46.26 18.54 22.42
N VAL A 129 46.54 17.24 22.57
CA VAL A 129 47.78 16.75 23.20
C VAL A 129 49.03 17.24 22.45
N GLU A 130 49.00 17.21 21.12
CA GLU A 130 50.11 17.71 20.30
C GLU A 130 50.33 19.21 20.48
N LYS A 131 49.26 20.01 20.50
CA LYS A 131 49.33 21.46 20.78
C LYS A 131 49.92 21.76 22.16
N ASP A 132 49.48 21.04 23.18
CA ASP A 132 49.97 21.22 24.54
C ASP A 132 51.46 20.86 24.63
N THR A 133 51.87 19.76 24.00
CA THR A 133 53.27 19.33 23.90
C THR A 133 54.13 20.37 23.17
N ALA A 134 53.67 20.88 22.02
CA ALA A 134 54.37 21.91 21.26
C ALA A 134 54.52 23.22 22.06
N SER A 135 53.50 23.61 22.83
CA SER A 135 53.56 24.79 23.69
C SER A 135 54.59 24.63 24.82
N SER A 136 54.64 23.45 25.46
CA SER A 136 55.61 23.10 26.49
C SER A 136 57.05 23.11 25.96
N LEU A 137 57.27 22.51 24.78
CA LEU A 137 58.58 22.51 24.13
C LEU A 137 59.03 23.95 23.80
N ARG A 138 58.13 24.79 23.28
CA ARG A 138 58.43 26.20 22.99
C ARG A 138 58.85 26.96 24.25
N ALA A 139 58.18 26.72 25.37
CA ALA A 139 58.55 27.32 26.66
C ALA A 139 59.93 26.85 27.15
N GLN A 140 60.25 25.56 27.01
CA GLN A 140 61.57 25.01 27.38
C GLN A 140 62.69 25.58 26.51
N VAL A 141 62.49 25.70 25.20
CA VAL A 141 63.46 26.33 24.29
C VAL A 141 63.69 27.79 24.69
N GLY A 142 62.63 28.53 25.04
CA GLY A 142 62.74 29.90 25.54
C GLY A 142 63.58 30.01 26.82
N LEU A 143 63.38 29.10 27.77
CA LEU A 143 64.17 29.04 29.01
C LEU A 143 65.65 28.71 28.74
N LEU A 144 65.93 27.72 27.88
CA LEU A 144 67.30 27.37 27.49
C LEU A 144 68.01 28.54 26.81
N GLN A 145 67.30 29.30 25.97
CA GLN A 145 67.87 30.47 25.31
C GLN A 145 68.17 31.61 26.28
N GLN A 146 67.32 31.82 27.30
CA GLN A 146 67.61 32.77 28.39
C GLN A 146 68.83 32.33 29.22
N GLN A 147 68.93 31.04 29.56
CA GLN A 147 70.08 30.49 30.29
C GLN A 147 71.38 30.65 29.50
N LEU A 148 71.35 30.37 28.20
CA LEU A 148 72.51 30.54 27.31
C LEU A 148 72.97 32.00 27.24
N ASN A 149 72.04 32.94 27.08
CA ASN A 149 72.35 34.37 27.05
C ASN A 149 72.98 34.85 28.36
N ALA A 150 72.51 34.33 29.50
CA ALA A 150 73.08 34.64 30.82
C ALA A 150 74.52 34.11 30.97
N VAL A 151 74.82 32.91 30.47
CA VAL A 151 76.17 32.32 30.52
C VAL A 151 77.14 33.05 29.59
N LEU A 152 76.69 33.47 28.41
CA LEU A 152 77.53 34.19 27.43
C LEU A 152 77.74 35.68 27.77
N GLY A 153 77.12 36.20 28.84
CA GLY A 153 77.24 37.62 29.21
C GLY A 153 76.55 38.58 28.23
N LEU A 154 75.70 38.07 27.33
CA LEU A 154 74.94 38.83 26.34
C LEU A 154 73.63 39.34 26.98
N ASN A 155 73.73 40.21 27.99
CA ASN A 155 72.56 40.82 28.60
C ASN A 155 72.10 42.02 27.75
N PRO A 156 70.86 42.08 27.23
CA PRO A 156 70.36 43.22 26.46
C PRO A 156 69.99 44.45 27.32
N SER A 157 70.76 44.72 28.38
CA SER A 157 70.58 45.86 29.27
C SER A 157 71.88 46.64 29.43
N ASN A 158 72.23 47.40 28.38
CA ASN A 158 72.78 48.73 28.57
C ASN A 158 72.64 49.60 27.30
N PRO A 159 71.61 50.47 27.18
CA PRO A 159 71.78 51.73 26.46
C PRO A 159 72.52 52.70 27.40
N SER A 160 73.80 52.95 27.12
CA SER A 160 74.56 54.05 27.72
C SER A 160 74.76 55.15 26.68
N ALA A 161 74.40 56.37 27.10
CA ALA A 161 74.59 57.70 26.49
C ALA A 161 73.65 58.09 25.33
#